data_AF-A0A1H8Y2S3-F1
#
_entry.id   AF-A0A1H8Y2S3-F1
#
_cell.length_a   1.000
_cell.length_b   1.000
_cell.length_c   1.000
_cell.angle_alpha   90.00
_cell.angle_beta   90.00
_cell.angle_gamma   90.00
#
_symmetry.space_group_name_H-M   'P 1'
#
loop_
_entity.id
_entity.type
_entity.pdbx_description
1 polymer ?
#
loop_
_entity_poly.entity_id
_entity_poly.type
_entity_poly.pdbx_seq_one_letter_code
_entity_poly.pdbx_strand_id
1 'polypeptide(L)'
;MPALAQQAAKPAAAPKAAATEDRYIGYYYPKPTSTEVFESQLQTIAGVERAQRIQFTTVVSQGTIQSAYRVPYAVFAKGEKADRMIIVGMQGGELNTVYRMRALLANMTTMSRLSPFFQERTVAEDATFFDLLKLLGFRELTVTDGEKVTHQVTIK
;
A
#
# COMPACT_ATOMS: atom_id res chain seq x y z
N MET A 1 50.06 44.96 -4.90
CA MET A 1 50.05 43.47 -4.84
C MET A 1 49.89 43.11 -3.37
N PRO A 2 48.75 42.54 -2.95
CA PRO A 2 48.48 41.13 -3.20
C PRO A 2 47.10 40.83 -3.79
N ALA A 3 47.03 39.70 -4.48
CA ALA A 3 45.83 39.10 -5.02
C ALA A 3 45.05 38.39 -3.91
N LEU A 4 43.73 38.59 -3.85
CA LEU A 4 42.82 37.70 -3.13
C LEU A 4 41.97 36.95 -4.15
N ALA A 5 42.26 35.66 -4.22
CA ALA A 5 41.60 34.68 -5.06
C ALA A 5 40.11 34.56 -4.74
N GLN A 6 39.33 34.37 -5.81
CA GLN A 6 37.91 34.02 -5.78
C GLN A 6 37.65 32.77 -4.92
N GLN A 7 36.68 32.86 -4.03
CA GLN A 7 35.91 31.70 -3.60
C GLN A 7 34.58 31.73 -4.33
N ALA A 8 34.47 30.87 -5.36
CA ALA A 8 33.22 30.59 -6.05
C ALA A 8 32.19 30.06 -5.04
N ALA A 9 31.05 30.74 -4.94
CA ALA A 9 29.92 30.32 -4.13
C ALA A 9 29.43 28.95 -4.63
N LYS A 10 29.57 27.94 -3.77
CA LYS A 10 29.03 26.59 -3.97
C LYS A 10 27.50 26.70 -4.08
N PRO A 11 26.85 26.16 -5.13
CA PRO A 11 25.40 26.23 -5.25
C PRO A 11 24.76 25.53 -4.05
N ALA A 12 23.92 26.25 -3.31
CA ALA A 12 23.13 25.70 -2.23
C ALA A 12 22.29 24.53 -2.77
N ALA A 13 22.46 23.35 -2.18
CA ALA A 13 21.65 22.19 -2.49
C ALA A 13 20.17 22.55 -2.31
N ALA A 14 19.37 22.29 -3.34
CA ALA A 14 17.93 22.45 -3.28
C ALA A 14 17.38 21.67 -2.07
N PRO A 15 16.38 22.22 -1.35
CA PRO A 15 15.78 21.51 -0.23
C PRO A 15 15.21 20.19 -0.77
N LYS A 16 15.77 19.08 -0.29
CA LYS A 16 15.20 17.75 -0.49
C LYS A 16 13.77 17.83 0.07
N ALA A 17 12.77 17.70 -0.81
CA ALA A 17 11.37 17.72 -0.42
C ALA A 17 11.20 16.82 0.79
N ALA A 18 10.79 17.41 1.92
CA ALA A 18 10.43 16.66 3.10
C ALA A 18 9.38 15.65 2.64
N ALA A 19 9.71 14.36 2.74
CA ALA A 19 8.74 13.30 2.59
C ALA A 19 7.64 13.64 3.60
N THR A 20 6.48 14.06 3.09
CA THR A 20 5.30 14.40 3.89
C THR A 20 5.19 13.34 4.97
N GLU A 21 5.49 13.73 6.20
CA GLU A 21 5.48 12.83 7.35
C GLU A 21 4.13 12.10 7.30
N ASP A 22 4.19 10.77 7.20
CA ASP A 22 3.01 10.00 6.86
C ASP A 22 1.97 10.19 7.96
N ARG A 23 0.98 11.05 7.70
CA ARG A 23 -0.04 11.48 8.66
C ARG A 23 -0.89 10.33 9.20
N TYR A 24 -0.77 9.14 8.62
CA TYR A 24 -1.46 7.94 9.08
C TYR A 24 -0.69 7.23 10.21
N ILE A 25 0.61 7.48 10.35
CA ILE A 25 1.43 7.00 11.48
C ILE A 25 0.94 7.66 12.77
N GLY A 26 0.70 6.86 13.79
CA GLY A 26 0.16 7.30 15.09
C GLY A 26 -1.36 7.50 15.09
N TYR A 27 -2.03 7.47 13.93
CA TYR A 27 -3.49 7.54 13.83
C TYR A 27 -4.11 6.18 13.48
N TYR A 28 -3.65 5.54 12.40
CA TYR A 28 -4.15 4.22 11.98
C TYR A 28 -3.20 3.07 12.35
N TYR A 29 -1.90 3.35 12.47
CA TYR A 29 -0.88 2.33 12.70
C TYR A 29 0.37 2.95 13.36
N PRO A 30 1.17 2.19 14.14
CA PRO A 30 2.42 2.68 14.71
C PRO A 30 3.51 2.89 13.65
N LYS A 31 4.70 3.35 14.06
CA LYS A 31 5.80 3.55 13.09
C LYS A 31 6.15 2.22 12.38
N PRO A 32 6.45 2.24 11.07
CA PRO A 32 6.84 1.04 10.33
C PRO A 32 8.01 0.32 10.97
N THR A 33 7.80 -0.94 11.34
CA THR A 33 8.84 -1.84 11.86
C THR A 33 9.56 -2.58 10.73
N SER A 34 8.93 -2.67 9.56
CA SER A 34 9.49 -3.33 8.38
C SER A 34 9.01 -2.63 7.12
N THR A 35 9.89 -2.49 6.13
CA THR A 35 9.60 -1.91 4.82
C THR A 35 10.08 -2.83 3.71
N GLU A 36 9.31 -2.94 2.65
CA GLU A 36 9.63 -3.74 1.46
C GLU A 36 9.34 -2.93 0.19
N VAL A 37 10.10 -3.20 -0.85
CA VAL A 37 9.83 -2.68 -2.19
C VAL A 37 9.47 -3.86 -3.07
N PHE A 38 8.26 -3.83 -3.64
CA PHE A 38 7.79 -4.81 -4.58
C PHE A 38 7.83 -4.22 -6.00
N GLU A 39 8.59 -4.85 -6.90
CA GLU A 39 8.67 -4.47 -8.31
C GLU A 39 7.82 -5.42 -9.14
N SER A 40 6.68 -4.92 -9.61
CA SER A 40 5.79 -5.72 -10.46
C SER A 40 6.27 -5.66 -11.91
N GLN A 41 6.15 -6.77 -12.63
CA GLN A 41 6.31 -6.80 -14.08
C GLN A 41 5.06 -6.25 -14.80
N LEU A 42 3.94 -6.08 -14.08
CA LEU A 42 2.70 -5.58 -14.64
C LEU A 42 2.68 -4.05 -14.67
N GLN A 43 2.11 -3.50 -15.74
CA GLN A 43 1.91 -2.06 -15.89
C GLN A 43 0.55 -1.64 -15.35
N THR A 44 0.52 -0.49 -14.69
CA THR A 44 -0.75 0.11 -14.26
C THR A 44 -1.66 0.34 -15.47
N ILE A 45 -2.92 -0.08 -15.36
CA ILE A 45 -3.88 0.04 -16.45
C ILE A 45 -4.17 1.52 -16.69
N ALA A 46 -4.11 1.95 -17.95
CA ALA A 46 -4.43 3.31 -18.33
C ALA A 46 -5.90 3.64 -18.00
N GLY A 47 -6.13 4.80 -17.38
CA GLY A 47 -7.48 5.26 -17.04
C GLY A 47 -8.05 4.76 -15.71
N VAL A 48 -7.25 4.08 -14.86
CA VAL A 48 -7.72 3.74 -13.51
C VAL A 48 -7.79 4.99 -12.64
N GLU A 49 -9.01 5.44 -12.35
CA GLU A 49 -9.26 6.61 -11.51
C GLU A 49 -9.44 6.24 -10.03
N ARG A 50 -9.55 7.28 -9.22
CA ARG A 50 -9.78 7.18 -7.78
C ARG A 50 -11.04 6.36 -7.46
N ALA A 51 -12.09 6.50 -8.26
CA ALA A 51 -13.35 5.79 -8.06
C ALA A 51 -13.19 4.27 -8.15
N GLN A 52 -12.45 3.77 -9.14
CA GLN A 52 -12.17 2.34 -9.29
C GLN A 52 -11.36 1.78 -8.12
N ARG A 53 -10.36 2.52 -7.62
CA ARG A 53 -9.58 2.10 -6.43
C ARG A 53 -10.44 2.03 -5.17
N ILE A 54 -11.32 3.00 -4.98
CA ILE A 54 -12.28 2.99 -3.87
C ILE A 54 -13.24 1.81 -4.03
N GLN A 55 -13.81 1.61 -5.21
CA GLN A 55 -14.74 0.51 -5.47
C GLN A 55 -14.09 -0.84 -5.22
N PHE A 56 -12.85 -1.04 -5.70
CA PHE A 56 -12.08 -2.25 -5.41
C PHE A 56 -11.93 -2.48 -3.91
N THR A 57 -11.50 -1.46 -3.17
CA THR A 57 -11.31 -1.56 -1.72
C THR A 57 -12.63 -1.83 -1.00
N THR A 58 -13.72 -1.22 -1.44
CA THR A 58 -15.08 -1.47 -0.93
C THR A 58 -15.49 -2.91 -1.15
N VAL A 59 -15.27 -3.48 -2.33
CA VAL A 59 -15.60 -4.89 -2.63
C VAL A 59 -14.79 -5.83 -1.74
N VAL A 60 -13.49 -5.58 -1.59
CA VAL A 60 -12.62 -6.37 -0.71
C VAL A 60 -13.11 -6.28 0.75
N SER A 61 -13.45 -5.08 1.23
CA SER A 61 -14.00 -4.88 2.57
C SER A 61 -15.41 -5.47 2.75
N GLN A 62 -16.24 -5.50 1.72
CA GLN A 62 -17.58 -6.12 1.79
C GLN A 62 -17.45 -7.63 1.93
N GLY A 63 -16.51 -8.26 1.21
CA GLY A 63 -16.21 -9.68 1.38
C GLY A 63 -15.87 -10.06 2.81
N THR A 64 -15.16 -9.18 3.54
CA THR A 64 -14.84 -9.42 4.96
C THR A 64 -16.04 -9.23 5.88
N ILE A 65 -16.95 -8.30 5.56
CA ILE A 65 -18.15 -8.01 6.37
C ILE A 65 -19.23 -9.07 6.17
N GLN A 66 -19.40 -9.56 4.94
CA GLN A 66 -20.43 -10.54 4.58
C GLN A 66 -20.01 -11.99 4.88
N SER A 67 -18.76 -12.19 5.31
CA SER A 67 -18.27 -13.51 5.73
C SER A 67 -19.12 -14.08 6.86
N ALA A 68 -19.45 -15.37 6.78
CA ALA A 68 -20.20 -16.09 7.82
C ALA A 68 -19.49 -16.10 9.19
N TYR A 69 -18.19 -15.82 9.20
CA TYR A 69 -17.37 -15.68 10.38
C TYR A 69 -16.70 -14.32 10.41
N ARG A 70 -16.53 -13.76 11.61
CA ARG A 70 -15.85 -12.48 11.82
C ARG A 70 -14.43 -12.56 11.29
N VAL A 71 -14.13 -11.74 10.30
CA VAL A 71 -12.79 -11.56 9.77
C VAL A 71 -12.06 -10.52 10.64
N PRO A 72 -10.97 -10.86 11.33
CA PRO A 72 -10.41 -10.01 12.36
C PRO A 72 -9.42 -8.95 11.80
N TYR A 73 -9.72 -8.38 10.63
CA TYR A 73 -8.99 -7.26 10.08
C TYR A 73 -9.93 -6.27 9.38
N ALA A 74 -9.50 -5.01 9.30
CA ALA A 74 -10.13 -3.96 8.51
C ALA A 74 -9.25 -3.62 7.31
N VAL A 75 -9.85 -3.28 6.18
CA VAL A 75 -9.15 -2.85 4.95
C VAL A 75 -9.77 -1.57 4.41
N PHE A 76 -8.95 -0.58 4.09
CA PHE A 76 -9.42 0.69 3.57
C PHE A 76 -8.34 1.40 2.74
N ALA A 77 -8.79 2.31 1.87
CA ALA A 77 -7.91 3.12 1.02
C ALA A 77 -7.81 4.56 1.56
N LYS A 78 -6.61 5.13 1.45
CA LYS A 78 -6.26 6.51 1.84
C LYS A 78 -5.35 7.14 0.76
N GLY A 79 -4.97 8.39 1.01
CA GLY A 79 -4.32 9.24 0.01
C GLY A 79 -5.33 10.03 -0.80
N GLU A 80 -4.91 11.18 -1.34
CA GLU A 80 -5.77 12.07 -2.14
C GLU A 80 -6.37 11.31 -3.34
N LYS A 81 -5.58 10.42 -3.93
CA LYS A 81 -5.96 9.60 -5.09
C LYS A 81 -6.45 8.20 -4.72
N ALA A 82 -6.63 7.90 -3.43
CA ALA A 82 -6.90 6.55 -2.93
C ALA A 82 -5.82 5.53 -3.38
N ASP A 83 -4.57 5.95 -3.46
CA ASP A 83 -3.42 5.19 -3.96
C ASP A 83 -2.64 4.47 -2.86
N ARG A 84 -3.09 4.56 -1.60
CA ARG A 84 -2.52 3.84 -0.46
C ARG A 84 -3.57 2.93 0.16
N MET A 85 -3.27 1.65 0.30
CA MET A 85 -4.13 0.70 1.00
C MET A 85 -3.59 0.44 2.40
N ILE A 86 -4.47 0.37 3.39
CA ILE A 86 -4.13 0.08 4.78
C ILE A 86 -4.97 -1.10 5.25
N ILE A 87 -4.30 -2.06 5.88
CA ILE A 87 -4.90 -3.24 6.52
C ILE A 87 -4.51 -3.24 8.00
N VAL A 88 -5.49 -3.36 8.88
CA VAL A 88 -5.29 -3.31 10.33
C VAL A 88 -5.91 -4.54 10.98
N GLY A 89 -5.12 -5.26 11.78
CA GLY A 89 -5.60 -6.32 12.66
C GLY A 89 -6.51 -5.75 13.74
N MET A 90 -7.69 -6.35 13.91
CA MET A 90 -8.72 -5.87 14.84
C MET A 90 -8.77 -6.72 16.13
N GLN A 91 -7.82 -7.64 16.31
CA GLN A 91 -7.74 -8.54 17.45
C GLN A 91 -6.28 -8.81 17.80
N GLY A 92 -5.98 -8.85 19.10
CA GLY A 92 -4.62 -9.13 19.58
C GLY A 92 -4.09 -10.46 19.05
N GLY A 93 -2.85 -10.45 18.59
CA GLY A 93 -2.17 -11.61 17.99
C GLY A 93 -2.39 -11.77 16.49
N GLU A 94 -3.35 -11.09 15.88
CA GLU A 94 -3.51 -11.07 14.42
C GLU A 94 -2.42 -10.23 13.75
N LEU A 95 -1.97 -10.66 12.58
CA LEU A 95 -1.00 -9.92 11.75
C LEU A 95 0.31 -9.53 12.47
N ASN A 96 0.68 -10.19 13.58
CA ASN A 96 1.87 -9.87 14.36
C ASN A 96 3.21 -10.31 13.74
N THR A 97 3.19 -10.88 12.52
CA THR A 97 4.40 -11.26 11.78
C THR A 97 4.20 -11.01 10.30
N VAL A 98 5.30 -10.71 9.59
CA VAL A 98 5.28 -10.56 8.12
C VAL A 98 4.75 -11.82 7.42
N TYR A 99 4.97 -13.01 7.97
CA TYR A 99 4.46 -14.26 7.39
C TYR A 99 2.93 -14.36 7.46
N ARG A 100 2.31 -13.99 8.60
CA ARG A 100 0.85 -13.92 8.71
C ARG A 100 0.27 -12.86 7.79
N MET A 101 0.93 -11.72 7.68
CA MET A 101 0.55 -10.67 6.74
C MET A 101 0.59 -11.19 5.29
N ARG A 102 1.67 -11.86 4.87
CA ARG A 102 1.78 -12.46 3.52
C ARG A 102 0.72 -13.53 3.25
N ALA A 103 0.41 -14.38 4.24
CA ALA A 103 -0.67 -15.36 4.11
C ALA A 103 -2.03 -14.68 3.90
N LEU A 104 -2.29 -13.57 4.60
CA LEU A 104 -3.47 -12.75 4.35
C LEU A 104 -3.48 -12.21 2.92
N LEU A 105 -2.38 -11.63 2.44
CA LEU A 105 -2.30 -11.09 1.08
C LEU A 105 -2.50 -12.17 0.01
N ALA A 106 -2.00 -13.40 0.24
CA ALA A 106 -2.27 -14.53 -0.64
C ALA A 106 -3.79 -14.83 -0.72
N ASN A 107 -4.48 -14.90 0.42
CA ASN A 107 -5.93 -15.07 0.44
C ASN A 107 -6.68 -13.92 -0.25
N MET A 108 -6.22 -12.69 -0.06
CA MET A 108 -6.79 -11.51 -0.72
C MET A 108 -6.60 -11.53 -2.23
N THR A 109 -5.53 -12.16 -2.74
CA THR A 109 -5.33 -12.37 -4.18
C THR A 109 -6.51 -13.13 -4.78
N THR A 110 -6.91 -14.24 -4.14
CA THR A 110 -8.04 -15.07 -4.58
C THR A 110 -9.35 -14.29 -4.54
N MET A 111 -9.63 -13.55 -3.46
CA MET A 111 -10.85 -12.74 -3.35
C MET A 111 -10.90 -11.61 -4.37
N SER A 112 -9.76 -10.98 -4.65
CA SER A 112 -9.68 -9.85 -5.57
C SER A 112 -9.98 -10.24 -7.01
N ARG A 113 -9.61 -11.45 -7.44
CA ARG A 113 -9.93 -12.00 -8.77
C ARG A 113 -11.44 -12.13 -9.01
N LEU A 114 -12.24 -12.24 -7.96
CA LEU A 114 -13.70 -12.30 -8.05
C LEU A 114 -14.32 -10.91 -8.26
N SER A 115 -13.56 -9.82 -8.14
CA SER A 115 -14.10 -8.49 -8.39
C SER A 115 -14.38 -8.30 -9.90
N PRO A 116 -15.48 -7.62 -10.25
CA PRO A 116 -15.83 -7.38 -11.66
C PRO A 116 -14.69 -6.74 -12.47
N PHE A 117 -13.92 -5.85 -11.82
CA PHE A 117 -12.78 -5.16 -12.44
C PHE A 117 -11.73 -6.13 -13.04
N PHE A 118 -11.43 -7.23 -12.35
CA PHE A 118 -10.45 -8.22 -12.81
C PHE A 118 -11.04 -9.38 -13.60
N GLN A 119 -12.36 -9.58 -13.55
CA GLN A 119 -13.05 -10.52 -14.44
C GLN A 119 -13.14 -9.98 -15.87
N GLU A 120 -13.34 -8.66 -16.02
CA GLU A 120 -13.42 -7.99 -17.33
C GLU A 120 -12.04 -7.77 -17.98
N ARG A 121 -10.97 -7.81 -17.20
CA ARG A 121 -9.60 -7.57 -17.63
C ARG A 121 -8.80 -8.84 -17.35
N THR A 122 -8.58 -9.70 -18.35
CA THR A 122 -7.81 -10.94 -18.19
C THR A 122 -6.50 -10.68 -17.43
N VAL A 123 -6.46 -11.03 -16.15
CA VAL A 123 -5.26 -10.91 -15.32
C VAL A 123 -4.48 -12.21 -15.42
N ALA A 124 -3.14 -12.12 -15.38
CA ALA A 124 -2.29 -13.30 -15.28
C ALA A 124 -2.75 -14.23 -14.14
N GLU A 125 -2.84 -15.53 -14.42
CA GLU A 125 -3.18 -16.55 -13.41
C GLU A 125 -2.19 -16.56 -12.24
N ASP A 126 -0.96 -16.11 -12.47
CA ASP A 126 0.10 -16.03 -11.46
C ASP A 126 0.19 -14.68 -10.72
N ALA A 127 -0.69 -13.72 -11.00
CA ALA A 127 -0.66 -12.40 -10.37
C ALA A 127 -0.86 -12.49 -8.84
N THR A 128 0.01 -11.83 -8.08
CA THR A 128 -0.12 -11.68 -6.63
C THR A 128 -1.01 -10.49 -6.28
N PHE A 129 -1.42 -10.36 -5.01
CA PHE A 129 -2.16 -9.19 -4.56
C PHE A 129 -1.43 -7.87 -4.83
N PHE A 130 -0.08 -7.84 -4.72
CA PHE A 130 0.70 -6.67 -5.06
C PHE A 130 0.60 -6.31 -6.55
N ASP A 131 0.58 -7.31 -7.43
CA ASP A 131 0.39 -7.10 -8.86
C ASP A 131 -1.01 -6.54 -9.16
N LEU A 132 -2.04 -7.04 -8.47
CA LEU A 132 -3.40 -6.50 -8.58
C LEU A 132 -3.47 -5.03 -8.13
N LEU A 133 -2.83 -4.71 -7.01
CA LEU A 133 -2.69 -3.34 -6.52
C LEU A 133 -1.94 -2.46 -7.53
N LYS A 134 -0.87 -2.96 -8.15
CA LYS A 134 -0.11 -2.27 -9.18
C LYS A 134 -0.96 -1.97 -10.42
N LEU A 135 -1.73 -2.95 -10.90
CA LEU A 135 -2.65 -2.79 -12.03
C LEU A 135 -3.66 -1.66 -11.78
N LEU A 136 -4.14 -1.55 -10.54
CA LEU A 136 -5.05 -0.50 -10.09
C LEU A 136 -4.37 0.85 -9.77
N GLY A 137 -3.04 0.90 -9.81
CA GLY A 137 -2.26 2.12 -9.57
C GLY A 137 -2.12 2.48 -8.08
N PHE A 138 -2.28 1.51 -7.18
CA PHE A 138 -1.82 1.68 -5.81
C PHE A 138 -0.29 1.73 -5.77
N ARG A 139 0.25 2.57 -4.89
CA ARG A 139 1.69 2.81 -4.73
C ARG A 139 2.22 2.28 -3.41
N GLU A 140 1.34 2.09 -2.43
CA GLU A 140 1.72 1.69 -1.10
C GLU A 140 0.65 0.79 -0.48
N LEU A 141 1.10 -0.27 0.19
CA LEU A 141 0.30 -1.11 1.06
C LEU A 141 0.89 -1.10 2.46
N THR A 142 0.11 -0.74 3.46
CA THR A 142 0.49 -0.86 4.87
C THR A 142 -0.33 -1.97 5.53
N VAL A 143 0.34 -2.90 6.20
CA VAL A 143 -0.30 -3.95 7.00
C VAL A 143 0.20 -3.87 8.44
N THR A 144 -0.70 -3.88 9.41
CA THR A 144 -0.34 -3.77 10.83
C THR A 144 -1.20 -4.66 11.72
N ASP A 145 -0.67 -5.04 12.88
CA ASP A 145 -1.43 -5.64 13.98
C ASP A 145 -2.24 -4.62 14.79
N GLY A 146 -2.09 -3.32 14.50
CA GLY A 146 -2.74 -2.23 15.23
C GLY A 146 -2.10 -1.91 16.58
N GLU A 147 -0.96 -2.53 16.92
CA GLU A 147 -0.31 -2.37 18.23
C GLU A 147 1.20 -2.08 18.10
N LYS A 148 1.99 -3.03 17.57
CA LYS A 148 3.46 -2.97 17.60
C LYS A 148 4.10 -3.20 16.25
N VAL A 149 3.45 -3.92 15.35
CA VAL A 149 4.02 -4.36 14.08
C VAL A 149 3.35 -3.64 12.95
N THR A 150 4.15 -2.95 12.13
CA THR A 150 3.69 -2.32 10.90
C THR A 150 4.66 -2.66 9.77
N HIS A 151 4.14 -3.30 8.73
CA HIS A 151 4.87 -3.64 7.52
C HIS A 151 4.36 -2.78 6.37
N GLN A 152 5.24 -1.99 5.78
CA GLN A 152 4.92 -1.15 4.62
C GLN A 152 5.55 -1.70 3.36
N VAL A 153 4.78 -1.80 2.30
CA VAL A 153 5.23 -2.25 0.98
C VAL A 153 5.04 -1.11 -0.01
N THR A 154 6.14 -0.64 -0.59
CA THR A 154 6.11 0.28 -1.73
C THR A 154 5.98 -0.53 -3.02
N ILE A 155 4.98 -0.21 -3.83
CA ILE A 155 4.66 -0.92 -5.06
C ILE A 155 5.15 -0.08 -6.25
N LYS A 156 6.06 -0.65 -7.03
CA LYS A 156 6.69 0.00 -8.18
C LYS A 156 6.26 -0.57 -9.52
#